data_AF-A0A2S4L7J0-F1
#
_entry.id   AF-A0A2S4L7J0-F1
#
_cell.length_a   1.000
_cell.length_b   1.000
_cell.length_c   1.000
_cell.angle_alpha   90.00
_cell.angle_beta   90.00
_cell.angle_gamma   90.00
#
_symmetry.space_group_name_H-M   'P 1'
#
loop_
_entity.id
_entity.type
_entity.pdbx_description
1 polymer ?
#
loop_
_entity_poly.entity_id
_entity_poly.type
_entity_poly.pdbx_seq_one_letter_code
_entity_poly.pdbx_strand_id
1 'polypeptide(L)'
;MIMSSFITETLASPRFQLLATVVLSGATVASLLLGYQALEREDRLSELKNSIPSLADDSHHTQRLNSFGGSSESAVDKEDARNQALARRAQAGDFDEELILEQLARNRAFLTPEGLDKLRDSFVIVVGCGGVGSHCVASLARSGVSKIRLIDFDQVTLSSLNRHAVATLADVGIPKVQCLQRRLIAIAPWVKFDLQQEKFDGTVAATMLGAWEDGRKPDFIVDAIDNIETKVELLKYCYDHKLPVISAMGAGCKSDPTRIIVGDIGASKDDGLSRATRRRLKLQGITSGIPVVYSAEQAGEGKAELLPLPDEEFQKGSVGDLGAMPNFRVRILPVLGTMPAIFGMTAANHVILSIAGYPIDYVPAKGREKMYEGILAYVQGSEEKLARLFEPGTVGLKTPLTLGDIAFLAEELYHARSIITGIPTRLVLIRWRKPETTSMNVIGEGTDIQKSSTVRLRDLVCMTKEEATRHEGEIFKAGKALDEMYDAETIARVEAKLAEAAKYEQYR
;
A
#
# COMPACT_ATOMS: atom_id res chain seq x y z
N MET A 1 57.24 -12.92 -19.52
CA MET A 1 57.34 -12.26 -20.84
C MET A 1 56.28 -12.77 -21.82
N ILE A 2 55.03 -13.03 -21.36
CA ILE A 2 53.95 -13.62 -22.20
C ILE A 2 52.68 -12.75 -22.17
N MET A 3 52.41 -12.01 -21.07
CA MET A 3 51.26 -11.09 -20.99
C MET A 3 51.38 -9.82 -21.84
N SER A 4 52.60 -9.33 -22.13
CA SER A 4 52.75 -8.11 -22.94
C SER A 4 52.59 -8.36 -24.45
N SER A 5 52.67 -9.60 -24.93
CA SER A 5 52.47 -9.92 -26.35
C SER A 5 50.98 -10.06 -26.69
N PHE A 6 50.19 -10.62 -25.76
CA PHE A 6 48.74 -10.78 -25.94
C PHE A 6 47.99 -9.44 -26.04
N ILE A 7 48.36 -8.46 -25.22
CA ILE A 7 47.72 -7.12 -25.22
C ILE A 7 47.98 -6.41 -26.55
N THR A 8 49.22 -6.48 -27.05
CA THR A 8 49.61 -5.84 -28.32
C THR A 8 48.96 -6.52 -29.53
N GLU A 9 48.82 -7.86 -29.52
CA GLU A 9 48.11 -8.58 -30.59
C GLU A 9 46.60 -8.34 -30.57
N THR A 10 45.98 -8.24 -29.39
CA THR A 10 44.55 -7.90 -29.30
C THR A 10 44.25 -6.47 -29.74
N LEU A 11 45.13 -5.50 -29.46
CA LEU A 11 45.00 -4.10 -29.91
C LEU A 11 45.29 -3.91 -31.40
N ALA A 12 46.07 -4.80 -32.02
CA ALA A 12 46.38 -4.80 -33.44
C ALA A 12 45.35 -5.56 -34.30
N SER A 13 44.37 -6.23 -33.68
CA SER A 13 43.31 -6.96 -34.38
C SER A 13 42.36 -6.00 -35.10
N PRO A 14 42.13 -6.16 -36.42
CA PRO A 14 41.20 -5.31 -37.19
C PRO A 14 39.78 -5.33 -36.61
N ARG A 15 39.37 -6.46 -36.01
CA ARG A 15 38.07 -6.61 -35.37
C ARG A 15 37.96 -5.82 -34.07
N PHE A 16 39.04 -5.75 -33.29
CA PHE A 16 39.07 -4.94 -32.06
C PHE A 16 39.09 -3.45 -32.38
N GLN A 17 39.82 -3.03 -33.40
CA GLN A 17 39.84 -1.64 -33.86
C GLN A 17 38.46 -1.21 -34.38
N LEU A 18 37.76 -2.07 -35.13
CA LEU A 18 36.38 -1.83 -35.55
C LEU A 18 35.42 -1.74 -34.35
N LEU A 19 35.51 -2.67 -33.40
CA LEU A 19 34.67 -2.65 -32.19
C LEU A 19 34.92 -1.41 -31.34
N ALA A 20 36.18 -1.05 -31.12
CA ALA A 20 36.57 0.15 -30.40
C ALA A 20 36.06 1.41 -31.11
N THR A 21 36.16 1.47 -32.44
CA THR A 21 35.65 2.58 -33.26
C THR A 21 34.13 2.70 -33.17
N VAL A 22 33.40 1.58 -33.18
CA VAL A 22 31.94 1.56 -33.02
C VAL A 22 31.50 1.99 -31.62
N VAL A 23 32.21 1.56 -30.58
CA VAL A 23 31.92 1.98 -29.20
C VAL A 23 32.23 3.46 -29.01
N LEU A 24 33.36 3.95 -29.53
CA LEU A 24 33.73 5.36 -29.43
C LEU A 24 32.77 6.26 -30.22
N SER A 25 32.38 5.85 -31.43
CA SER A 25 31.44 6.59 -32.27
C SER A 25 30.02 6.57 -31.68
N GLY A 26 29.58 5.43 -31.15
CA GLY A 26 28.31 5.32 -30.44
C GLY A 26 28.27 6.18 -29.19
N ALA A 27 29.34 6.19 -28.39
CA ALA A 27 29.43 7.01 -27.19
C ALA A 27 29.48 8.52 -27.52
N THR A 28 30.17 8.92 -28.57
CA THR A 28 30.21 10.33 -29.01
C THR A 28 28.87 10.80 -29.56
N VAL A 29 28.20 9.99 -30.39
CA VAL A 29 26.85 10.32 -30.90
C VAL A 29 25.84 10.40 -29.75
N ALA A 30 25.88 9.46 -28.81
CA ALA A 30 25.00 9.49 -27.63
C ALA A 30 25.28 10.73 -26.77
N SER A 31 26.54 11.10 -26.55
CA SER A 31 26.91 12.29 -25.78
C SER A 31 26.47 13.58 -26.48
N LEU A 32 26.58 13.65 -27.80
CA LEU A 32 26.11 14.78 -28.60
C LEU A 32 24.58 14.89 -28.57
N LEU A 33 23.86 13.78 -28.69
CA LEU A 33 22.40 13.76 -28.61
C LEU A 33 21.90 14.15 -27.23
N LEU A 34 22.49 13.59 -26.16
CA LEU A 34 22.13 13.94 -24.79
C LEU A 34 22.51 15.38 -24.45
N GLY A 35 23.66 15.86 -24.93
CA GLY A 35 24.08 17.25 -24.78
C GLY A 35 23.17 18.21 -25.52
N TYR A 36 22.78 17.89 -26.75
CA TYR A 36 21.81 18.67 -27.52
C TYR A 36 20.44 18.71 -26.84
N GLN A 37 19.94 17.57 -26.37
CA GLN A 37 18.68 17.51 -25.61
C GLN A 37 18.75 18.29 -24.31
N ALA A 38 19.89 18.30 -23.62
CA ALA A 38 20.08 19.11 -22.41
C ALA A 38 20.05 20.61 -22.73
N LEU A 39 20.72 21.05 -23.80
CA LEU A 39 20.71 22.44 -24.26
C LEU A 39 19.32 22.87 -24.72
N GLU A 40 18.62 22.05 -25.50
CA GLU A 40 17.26 22.34 -25.96
C GLU A 40 16.26 22.41 -24.78
N ARG A 41 16.50 21.62 -23.73
CA ARG A 41 15.72 21.68 -22.49
C ARG A 41 16.01 22.95 -21.70
N GLU A 42 17.27 23.40 -21.70
CA GLU A 42 17.70 24.64 -21.06
C GLU A 42 17.15 25.87 -21.78
N ASP A 43 17.14 25.87 -23.11
CA ASP A 43 16.52 26.91 -23.95
C ASP A 43 15.00 26.95 -23.74
N ARG A 44 14.30 25.80 -23.76
CA ARG A 44 12.87 25.76 -23.44
C ARG A 44 12.58 26.28 -22.02
N LEU A 45 13.42 25.95 -21.04
CA LEU A 45 13.31 26.46 -19.67
C LEU A 45 13.55 27.98 -19.60
N SER A 46 14.52 28.48 -20.37
CA SER A 46 14.82 29.90 -20.52
C SER A 46 13.64 30.65 -21.16
N GLU A 47 13.10 30.15 -22.28
CA GLU A 47 11.91 30.70 -22.92
C GLU A 47 10.71 30.69 -21.99
N LEU A 48 10.48 29.59 -21.26
CA LEU A 48 9.40 29.51 -20.29
C LEU A 48 9.58 30.55 -19.17
N LYS A 49 10.80 30.72 -18.66
CA LYS A 49 11.12 31.75 -17.65
C LYS A 49 10.97 33.17 -18.19
N ASN A 50 11.35 33.40 -19.44
CA ASN A 50 11.22 34.70 -20.12
C ASN A 50 9.77 35.00 -20.52
N SER A 51 8.93 33.98 -20.67
CA SER A 51 7.48 34.13 -20.87
C SER A 51 6.73 34.46 -19.58
N ILE A 52 7.39 34.35 -18.42
CA ILE A 52 6.85 34.86 -17.16
C ILE A 52 6.91 36.39 -17.24
N PRO A 53 5.77 37.09 -17.18
CA PRO A 53 5.76 38.54 -17.22
C PRO A 53 6.67 39.12 -16.13
N SER A 54 7.45 40.15 -16.48
CA SER A 54 8.30 40.80 -15.48
C SER A 54 7.42 41.46 -14.41
N LEU A 55 7.79 41.31 -13.13
CA LEU A 55 7.11 41.92 -11.99
C LEU A 55 7.17 43.48 -11.97
N ALA A 56 7.76 44.10 -13.00
CA ALA A 56 7.95 45.53 -13.12
C ALA A 56 6.80 46.25 -13.85
N ASP A 57 5.80 45.52 -14.37
CA ASP A 57 4.55 46.14 -14.80
C ASP A 57 3.68 46.40 -13.55
N ASP A 58 3.51 47.68 -13.20
CA ASP A 58 2.67 48.21 -12.11
C ASP A 58 1.16 47.85 -12.23
N SER A 59 0.79 46.92 -13.10
CA SER A 59 -0.57 46.40 -13.28
C SER A 59 -0.92 45.26 -12.31
N HIS A 60 0.06 44.71 -11.59
CA HIS A 60 -0.14 43.62 -10.64
C HIS A 60 0.13 44.08 -9.20
N HIS A 61 -0.92 44.18 -8.39
CA HIS A 61 -0.81 44.38 -6.95
C HIS A 61 -0.11 43.17 -6.31
N THR A 62 1.16 43.32 -5.92
CA THR A 62 1.90 42.28 -5.21
C THR A 62 1.50 42.29 -3.74
N GLN A 63 0.73 41.29 -3.31
CA GLN A 63 0.46 41.06 -1.88
C GLN A 63 1.59 40.23 -1.28
N ARG A 64 2.15 40.71 -0.17
CA ARG A 64 3.16 39.97 0.59
C ARG A 64 2.54 38.66 1.06
N LEU A 65 3.20 37.52 0.86
CA LEU A 65 2.76 36.27 1.44
C LEU A 65 3.08 36.29 2.94
N ASN A 66 2.21 35.72 3.76
CA ASN A 66 2.52 35.42 5.16
C ASN A 66 3.62 34.33 5.23
N SER A 67 4.14 34.07 6.44
CA SER A 67 5.19 33.05 6.66
C SER A 67 4.82 31.63 6.24
N PHE A 68 3.57 31.42 5.80
CA PHE A 68 3.00 30.13 5.41
C PHE A 68 2.50 30.11 3.96
N GLY A 69 2.85 31.11 3.14
CA GLY A 69 2.56 31.11 1.69
C GLY A 69 1.13 31.54 1.29
N GLY A 70 0.34 32.12 2.19
CA GLY A 70 -0.98 32.73 1.89
C GLY A 70 -0.93 34.26 1.81
N SER A 71 -1.96 34.92 1.27
CA SER A 71 -2.00 36.40 1.19
C SER A 71 -2.01 37.07 2.58
N SER A 72 -1.21 38.12 2.77
CA SER A 72 -1.09 38.86 4.06
C SER A 72 -2.29 39.73 4.42
N GLU A 73 -3.12 40.11 3.44
CA GLU A 73 -4.29 40.97 3.63
C GLU A 73 -5.57 40.22 3.25
N SER A 74 -5.89 39.17 4.01
CA SER A 74 -7.30 38.78 4.15
C SER A 74 -7.82 39.45 5.41
N ALA A 75 -8.88 40.25 5.29
CA ALA A 75 -9.59 40.75 6.47
C ALA A 75 -9.91 39.53 7.34
N VAL A 76 -9.28 39.44 8.51
CA VAL A 76 -9.42 38.28 9.40
C VAL A 76 -10.91 38.07 9.62
N ASP A 77 -11.42 36.92 9.19
CA ASP A 77 -12.81 36.57 9.41
C ASP A 77 -13.08 36.66 10.92
N LYS A 78 -13.98 37.55 11.31
CA LYS A 78 -14.30 37.81 12.72
C LYS A 78 -14.78 36.54 13.41
N GLU A 79 -15.43 35.65 12.67
CA GLU A 79 -15.85 34.35 13.17
C GLU A 79 -14.66 33.45 13.47
N ASP A 80 -13.70 33.35 12.55
CA ASP A 80 -12.47 32.57 12.75
C ASP A 80 -11.65 33.10 13.93
N ALA A 81 -11.51 34.42 14.05
CA ALA A 81 -10.82 35.03 15.18
C ALA A 81 -11.50 34.67 16.51
N ARG A 82 -12.83 34.70 16.56
CA ARG A 82 -13.61 34.29 17.73
C ARG A 82 -13.43 32.81 18.04
N ASN A 83 -13.48 31.94 17.03
CA ASN A 83 -13.30 30.50 17.19
C ASN A 83 -11.90 30.16 17.71
N GLN A 84 -10.86 30.84 17.19
CA GLN A 84 -9.49 30.72 17.69
C GLN A 84 -9.36 31.19 19.15
N ALA A 85 -9.99 32.31 19.51
CA ALA A 85 -9.97 32.80 20.89
C ALA A 85 -10.65 31.80 21.84
N LEU A 86 -11.79 31.23 21.44
CA LEU A 86 -12.49 30.20 22.21
C LEU A 86 -11.65 28.93 22.36
N ALA A 87 -11.01 28.47 21.28
CA ALA A 87 -10.14 27.30 21.30
C ALA A 87 -8.94 27.50 22.23
N ARG A 88 -8.29 28.67 22.21
CA ARG A 88 -7.19 28.97 23.15
C ARG A 88 -7.64 28.91 24.60
N ARG A 89 -8.83 29.43 24.92
CA ARG A 89 -9.40 29.35 26.28
C ARG A 89 -9.67 27.90 26.68
N ALA A 90 -10.32 27.13 25.81
CA ALA A 90 -10.60 25.71 26.05
C ALA A 90 -9.33 24.86 26.24
N GLN A 91 -8.33 25.05 25.40
CA GLN A 91 -7.07 24.33 25.47
C GLN A 91 -6.22 24.71 26.70
N ALA A 92 -6.48 25.88 27.30
CA ALA A 92 -5.91 26.34 28.56
C ALA A 92 -6.71 25.90 29.79
N GLY A 93 -7.83 25.18 29.61
CA GLY A 93 -8.70 24.71 30.69
C GLY A 93 -9.77 25.72 31.12
N ASP A 94 -9.89 26.87 30.46
CA ASP A 94 -10.95 27.86 30.66
C ASP A 94 -12.14 27.57 29.73
N PHE A 95 -12.69 26.36 29.85
CA PHE A 95 -13.92 25.95 29.18
C PHE A 95 -14.64 24.93 30.04
N ASP A 96 -15.96 25.07 30.10
CA ASP A 96 -16.78 24.27 31.00
C ASP A 96 -16.75 22.80 30.60
N GLU A 97 -16.25 21.97 31.51
CA GLU A 97 -16.17 20.52 31.36
C GLU A 97 -17.56 19.89 31.19
N GLU A 98 -18.60 20.45 31.80
CA GLU A 98 -19.98 19.99 31.64
C GLU A 98 -20.46 20.18 30.20
N LEU A 99 -20.09 21.28 29.54
CA LEU A 99 -20.41 21.51 28.13
C LEU A 99 -19.71 20.53 27.19
N ILE A 100 -18.44 20.19 27.48
CA ILE A 100 -17.70 19.18 26.71
C ILE A 100 -18.38 17.82 26.87
N LEU A 101 -18.71 17.44 28.10
CA LEU A 101 -19.36 16.18 28.41
C LEU A 101 -20.78 16.09 27.82
N GLU A 102 -21.52 17.19 27.78
CA GLU A 102 -22.83 17.25 27.12
C GLU A 102 -22.69 17.06 25.61
N GLN A 103 -21.73 17.74 24.96
CA GLN A 103 -21.45 17.54 23.54
C GLN A 103 -21.02 16.10 23.23
N LEU A 104 -20.31 15.45 24.15
CA LEU A 104 -19.85 14.07 24.03
C LEU A 104 -20.79 13.05 24.67
N ALA A 105 -22.00 13.43 25.12
CA ALA A 105 -22.86 12.57 25.93
C ALA A 105 -23.20 11.23 25.27
N ARG A 106 -23.38 11.22 23.94
CA ARG A 106 -23.65 9.98 23.17
C ARG A 106 -22.42 9.08 23.08
N ASN A 107 -21.23 9.66 22.90
CA ASN A 107 -19.98 8.90 22.92
C ASN A 107 -19.73 8.34 24.32
N ARG A 108 -19.97 9.12 25.37
CA ARG A 108 -19.86 8.69 26.77
C ARG A 108 -20.78 7.51 27.09
N ALA A 109 -22.04 7.59 26.64
CA ALA A 109 -23.01 6.52 26.84
C ALA A 109 -22.62 5.23 26.09
N PHE A 110 -22.01 5.36 24.91
CA PHE A 110 -21.60 4.22 24.07
C PHE A 110 -20.28 3.58 24.54
N LEU A 111 -19.26 4.40 24.80
CA LEU A 111 -17.89 3.97 25.10
C LEU A 111 -17.66 3.71 26.59
N THR A 112 -18.64 3.98 27.45
CA THR A 112 -18.50 4.13 28.93
C THR A 112 -17.72 5.40 29.32
N PRO A 113 -17.87 5.90 30.56
CA PRO A 113 -17.06 7.01 31.06
C PRO A 113 -15.57 6.75 30.93
N GLU A 114 -15.11 5.56 31.32
CA GLU A 114 -13.69 5.19 31.31
C GLU A 114 -13.12 5.11 29.88
N GLY A 115 -13.92 4.60 28.94
CA GLY A 115 -13.52 4.56 27.53
C GLY A 115 -13.45 5.94 26.89
N LEU A 116 -14.37 6.85 27.27
CA LEU A 116 -14.31 8.24 26.82
C LEU A 116 -13.10 8.97 27.41
N ASP A 117 -12.78 8.75 28.69
CA ASP A 117 -11.61 9.39 29.33
C ASP A 117 -10.31 8.98 28.63
N LYS A 118 -10.13 7.68 28.32
CA LYS A 118 -8.99 7.21 27.51
C LYS A 118 -8.93 7.89 26.14
N LEU A 119 -10.07 8.01 25.47
CA LEU A 119 -10.16 8.66 24.16
C LEU A 119 -9.80 10.15 24.25
N ARG A 120 -10.25 10.83 25.30
CA ARG A 120 -9.96 12.26 25.53
C ARG A 120 -8.51 12.50 25.88
N ASP A 121 -7.86 11.59 26.58
CA ASP A 121 -6.44 11.69 26.88
C ASP A 121 -5.54 11.34 25.68
N SER A 122 -6.10 10.75 24.61
CA SER A 122 -5.32 10.17 23.52
C SER A 122 -4.67 11.19 22.58
N PHE A 123 -3.56 10.75 21.98
CA PHE A 123 -2.83 11.42 20.90
C PHE A 123 -2.85 10.56 19.63
N VAL A 124 -3.45 11.10 18.56
CA VAL A 124 -3.53 10.43 17.25
C VAL A 124 -2.78 11.23 16.19
N ILE A 125 -2.05 10.53 15.31
CA ILE A 125 -1.39 11.12 14.14
C ILE A 125 -2.15 10.71 12.89
N VAL A 126 -2.46 11.65 12.01
CA VAL A 126 -3.08 11.37 10.70
C VAL A 126 -2.15 11.85 9.59
N VAL A 127 -1.72 10.92 8.74
CA VAL A 127 -0.84 11.18 7.59
C VAL A 127 -1.66 11.16 6.31
N GLY A 128 -1.73 12.30 5.63
CA GLY A 128 -2.63 12.57 4.51
C GLY A 128 -3.98 13.12 5.00
N CYS A 129 -4.30 14.34 4.56
CA CYS A 129 -5.51 15.10 4.89
C CYS A 129 -6.44 15.25 3.68
N GLY A 130 -6.38 14.31 2.73
CA GLY A 130 -7.27 14.25 1.55
C GLY A 130 -8.69 13.78 1.87
N GLY A 131 -9.36 13.15 0.89
CA GLY A 131 -10.77 12.73 1.06
C GLY A 131 -11.00 11.64 2.11
N VAL A 132 -9.99 10.83 2.43
CA VAL A 132 -10.08 9.85 3.54
C VAL A 132 -9.71 10.52 4.87
N GLY A 133 -8.52 11.11 4.92
CA GLY A 133 -7.96 11.67 6.15
C GLY A 133 -8.79 12.79 6.74
N SER A 134 -9.32 13.70 5.92
CA SER A 134 -10.16 14.80 6.41
C SER A 134 -11.42 14.31 7.12
N HIS A 135 -12.08 13.27 6.60
CA HIS A 135 -13.24 12.64 7.24
C HIS A 135 -12.86 11.86 8.51
N CYS A 136 -11.68 11.23 8.52
CA CYS A 136 -11.14 10.58 9.71
C CYS A 136 -10.91 11.59 10.83
N VAL A 137 -10.16 12.67 10.57
CA VAL A 137 -9.84 13.73 11.53
C VAL A 137 -11.11 14.39 12.07
N ALA A 138 -12.08 14.71 11.19
CA ALA A 138 -13.35 15.28 11.61
C ALA A 138 -14.12 14.36 12.56
N SER A 139 -14.09 13.05 12.31
CA SER A 139 -14.75 12.04 13.16
C SER A 139 -14.02 11.89 14.50
N LEU A 140 -12.69 11.85 14.52
CA LEU A 140 -11.87 11.77 15.73
C LEU A 140 -12.09 12.97 16.65
N ALA A 141 -12.01 14.19 16.09
CA ALA A 141 -12.20 15.43 16.85
C ALA A 141 -13.60 15.50 17.48
N ARG A 142 -14.64 15.15 16.71
CA ARG A 142 -16.03 15.10 17.20
C ARG A 142 -16.29 13.99 18.21
N SER A 143 -15.44 12.97 18.24
CA SER A 143 -15.60 11.83 19.16
C SER A 143 -14.91 12.06 20.51
N GLY A 144 -14.05 13.07 20.61
CA GLY A 144 -13.42 13.48 21.86
C GLY A 144 -11.90 13.36 21.88
N VAL A 145 -11.24 12.94 20.80
CA VAL A 145 -9.76 12.91 20.74
C VAL A 145 -9.20 14.32 20.93
N SER A 146 -8.38 14.54 21.96
CA SER A 146 -7.93 15.90 22.32
C SER A 146 -6.59 16.31 21.71
N LYS A 147 -5.75 15.39 21.23
CA LYS A 147 -4.49 15.72 20.57
C LYS A 147 -4.43 15.06 19.20
N ILE A 148 -4.32 15.87 18.15
CA ILE A 148 -4.25 15.37 16.77
C ILE A 148 -3.08 16.05 16.05
N ARG A 149 -2.11 15.25 15.58
CA ARG A 149 -1.09 15.73 14.64
C ARG A 149 -1.54 15.45 13.22
N LEU A 150 -1.49 16.47 12.37
CA LEU A 150 -1.85 16.41 10.95
C LEU A 150 -0.60 16.55 10.10
N ILE A 151 -0.34 15.58 9.24
CA ILE A 151 0.81 15.60 8.31
C ILE A 151 0.28 15.59 6.88
N ASP A 152 0.37 16.71 6.19
CA ASP A 152 0.05 16.85 4.77
C ASP A 152 0.71 18.12 4.20
N PHE A 153 1.34 18.00 3.04
CA PHE A 153 1.99 19.10 2.34
C PHE A 153 1.08 19.80 1.32
N ASP A 154 -0.06 19.18 0.97
CA ASP A 154 -0.95 19.68 -0.06
C ASP A 154 -1.81 20.86 0.42
N GLN A 155 -2.21 21.67 -0.55
CA GLN A 155 -3.25 22.68 -0.40
C GLN A 155 -4.60 22.14 -0.89
N VAL A 156 -5.68 22.77 -0.44
CA VAL A 156 -7.03 22.52 -0.95
C VAL A 156 -7.11 23.01 -2.39
N THR A 157 -7.53 22.12 -3.28
CA THR A 157 -7.80 22.44 -4.69
C THR A 157 -9.30 22.46 -4.96
N LEU A 158 -9.74 23.05 -6.08
CA LEU A 158 -11.14 22.96 -6.52
C LEU A 158 -11.62 21.51 -6.62
N SER A 159 -10.77 20.62 -7.14
CA SER A 159 -11.08 19.19 -7.24
C SER A 159 -11.11 18.47 -5.90
N SER A 160 -10.62 19.08 -4.81
CA SER A 160 -10.71 18.53 -3.45
C SER A 160 -12.13 18.66 -2.89
N LEU A 161 -12.90 19.66 -3.33
CA LEU A 161 -14.22 20.00 -2.76
C LEU A 161 -15.28 18.91 -2.94
N ASN A 162 -15.10 17.98 -3.88
CA ASN A 162 -16.04 16.87 -4.06
C ASN A 162 -15.94 15.79 -2.97
N ARG A 163 -14.88 15.79 -2.15
CA ARG A 163 -14.58 14.70 -1.21
C ARG A 163 -13.86 15.10 0.08
N HIS A 164 -13.41 16.33 0.24
CA HIS A 164 -12.78 16.80 1.47
C HIS A 164 -13.84 17.18 2.51
N ALA A 165 -13.69 16.73 3.76
CA ALA A 165 -14.77 16.78 4.74
C ALA A 165 -15.27 18.18 5.12
N VAL A 166 -14.37 19.16 5.17
CA VAL A 166 -14.65 20.50 5.73
C VAL A 166 -14.27 21.66 4.81
N ALA A 167 -13.68 21.37 3.64
CA ALA A 167 -13.19 22.42 2.76
C ALA A 167 -14.34 23.07 2.01
N THR A 168 -14.26 24.40 1.85
CA THR A 168 -15.22 25.21 1.10
C THR A 168 -14.52 25.91 -0.06
N LEU A 169 -15.27 26.60 -0.91
CA LEU A 169 -14.69 27.41 -2.00
C LEU A 169 -13.68 28.44 -1.48
N ALA A 170 -13.91 29.01 -0.30
CA ALA A 170 -13.00 29.96 0.33
C ALA A 170 -11.70 29.33 0.84
N ASP A 171 -11.63 27.99 0.91
CA ASP A 171 -10.43 27.27 1.36
C ASP A 171 -9.46 26.95 0.22
N VAL A 172 -9.84 27.16 -1.05
CA VAL A 172 -8.97 26.83 -2.19
C VAL A 172 -7.67 27.63 -2.11
N GLY A 173 -6.53 26.93 -2.19
CA GLY A 173 -5.18 27.48 -1.99
C GLY A 173 -4.70 27.48 -0.54
N ILE A 174 -5.55 27.13 0.44
CA ILE A 174 -5.15 27.01 1.84
C ILE A 174 -4.58 25.59 2.09
N PRO A 175 -3.47 25.44 2.84
CA PRO A 175 -2.98 24.14 3.29
C PRO A 175 -4.08 23.28 3.92
N LYS A 176 -4.19 22.01 3.52
CA LYS A 176 -5.27 21.12 3.99
C LYS A 176 -5.28 20.97 5.51
N VAL A 177 -4.10 20.88 6.14
CA VAL A 177 -3.96 20.79 7.60
C VAL A 177 -4.51 22.04 8.30
N GLN A 178 -4.31 23.23 7.73
CA GLN A 178 -4.86 24.48 8.27
C GLN A 178 -6.37 24.56 8.07
N CYS A 179 -6.88 24.15 6.91
CA CYS A 179 -8.31 24.05 6.64
C CYS A 179 -9.02 23.18 7.69
N LEU A 180 -8.46 22.00 8.00
CA LEU A 180 -8.97 21.11 9.03
C LEU A 180 -8.94 21.75 10.42
N GLN A 181 -7.81 22.29 10.85
CA GLN A 181 -7.69 22.96 12.15
C GLN A 181 -8.74 24.07 12.27
N ARG A 182 -8.76 25.02 11.32
CA ARG A 182 -9.64 26.19 11.31
C ARG A 182 -11.11 25.81 11.49
N ARG A 183 -11.58 24.77 10.79
CA ARG A 183 -12.98 24.33 10.85
C ARG A 183 -13.27 23.50 12.10
N LEU A 184 -12.35 22.65 12.54
CA LEU A 184 -12.59 21.73 13.65
C LEU A 184 -12.46 22.39 15.02
N ILE A 185 -11.64 23.43 15.18
CA ILE A 185 -11.62 24.20 16.44
C ILE A 185 -12.94 24.91 16.73
N ALA A 186 -13.73 25.23 15.68
CA ALA A 186 -15.07 25.79 15.84
C ALA A 186 -16.08 24.74 16.33
N ILE A 187 -15.77 23.45 16.18
CA ILE A 187 -16.63 22.33 16.56
C ILE A 187 -16.20 21.73 17.91
N ALA A 188 -14.91 21.53 18.10
CA ALA A 188 -14.31 20.89 19.26
C ALA A 188 -13.12 21.75 19.75
N PRO A 189 -13.40 22.88 20.42
CA PRO A 189 -12.38 23.86 20.77
C PRO A 189 -11.29 23.34 21.73
N TRP A 190 -11.57 22.25 22.46
CA TRP A 190 -10.61 21.60 23.36
C TRP A 190 -9.52 20.80 22.63
N VAL A 191 -9.69 20.50 21.34
CA VAL A 191 -8.73 19.69 20.57
C VAL A 191 -7.50 20.53 20.24
N LYS A 192 -6.33 20.02 20.56
CA LYS A 192 -5.01 20.55 20.23
C LYS A 192 -4.54 19.94 18.92
N PHE A 193 -4.30 20.79 17.92
CA PHE A 193 -3.80 20.38 16.62
C PHE A 193 -2.33 20.75 16.46
N ASP A 194 -1.51 19.79 16.03
CA ASP A 194 -0.13 19.99 15.59
C ASP A 194 -0.09 19.84 14.07
N LEU A 195 0.34 20.88 13.36
CA LEU A 195 0.29 20.96 11.91
C LEU A 195 1.67 20.81 11.30
N GLN A 196 1.90 19.68 10.64
CA GLN A 196 3.13 19.37 9.91
C GLN A 196 2.86 19.51 8.41
N GLN A 197 3.19 20.70 7.88
CA GLN A 197 2.96 21.06 6.47
C GLN A 197 4.09 20.56 5.55
N GLU A 198 4.40 19.29 5.66
CA GLU A 198 5.56 18.69 5.01
C GLU A 198 5.20 17.32 4.45
N LYS A 199 5.92 16.93 3.41
CA LYS A 199 5.75 15.62 2.80
C LYS A 199 6.33 14.57 3.74
N PHE A 200 5.56 13.54 4.05
CA PHE A 200 6.10 12.39 4.75
C PHE A 200 7.06 11.62 3.86
N ASP A 201 8.18 11.17 4.41
CA ASP A 201 9.05 10.16 3.85
C ASP A 201 9.76 9.40 4.98
N GLY A 202 10.47 8.32 4.61
CA GLY A 202 11.20 7.49 5.56
C GLY A 202 12.29 8.22 6.37
N THR A 203 12.82 9.36 5.89
CA THR A 203 13.89 10.11 6.56
C THR A 203 13.38 10.96 7.72
N VAL A 204 12.15 11.49 7.58
CA VAL A 204 11.50 12.34 8.60
C VAL A 204 10.58 11.55 9.54
N ALA A 205 10.40 10.24 9.30
CA ALA A 205 9.48 9.40 10.05
C ALA A 205 9.67 9.45 11.58
N ALA A 206 10.92 9.43 12.06
CA ALA A 206 11.23 9.47 13.49
C ALA A 206 10.79 10.78 14.16
N THR A 207 10.89 11.89 13.44
CA THR A 207 10.48 13.21 13.94
C THR A 207 8.96 13.36 13.86
N MET A 208 8.37 13.08 12.69
CA MET A 208 6.96 13.31 12.43
C MET A 208 6.03 12.36 13.22
N LEU A 209 6.45 11.10 13.40
CA LEU A 209 5.72 10.10 14.19
C LEU A 209 6.18 10.06 15.65
N GLY A 210 7.05 10.99 16.03
CA GLY A 210 7.60 11.11 17.37
C GLY A 210 6.56 11.57 18.40
N ALA A 211 7.01 11.66 19.65
CA ALA A 211 6.17 12.11 20.74
C ALA A 211 5.64 13.54 20.54
N TRP A 212 4.56 13.85 21.26
CA TRP A 212 4.11 15.21 21.50
C TRP A 212 5.13 15.98 22.36
N GLU A 213 4.97 17.30 22.47
CA GLU A 213 5.88 18.18 23.24
C GLU A 213 6.07 17.76 24.70
N ASP A 214 5.07 17.12 25.31
CA ASP A 214 5.10 16.62 26.68
C ASP A 214 5.66 15.19 26.81
N GLY A 215 6.26 14.66 25.74
CA GLY A 215 6.83 13.32 25.70
C GLY A 215 5.81 12.20 25.48
N ARG A 216 4.51 12.52 25.32
CA ARG A 216 3.49 11.51 25.05
C ARG A 216 3.67 10.90 23.66
N LYS A 217 3.82 9.58 23.60
CA LYS A 217 3.86 8.83 22.34
C LYS A 217 2.47 8.77 21.69
N PRO A 218 2.39 8.64 20.36
CA PRO A 218 1.10 8.46 19.71
C PRO A 218 0.43 7.16 20.17
N ASP A 219 -0.84 7.27 20.54
CA ASP A 219 -1.71 6.15 20.85
C ASP A 219 -2.17 5.43 19.57
N PHE A 220 -2.24 6.16 18.44
CA PHE A 220 -2.57 5.58 17.13
C PHE A 220 -2.06 6.44 15.96
N ILE A 221 -1.76 5.79 14.84
CA ILE A 221 -1.42 6.42 13.56
C ILE A 221 -2.44 6.01 12.50
N VAL A 222 -2.92 6.96 11.73
CA VAL A 222 -3.81 6.74 10.59
C VAL A 222 -3.06 7.09 9.32
N ASP A 223 -2.92 6.11 8.44
CA ASP A 223 -2.37 6.30 7.10
C ASP A 223 -3.49 6.48 6.08
N ALA A 224 -3.59 7.69 5.53
CA ALA A 224 -4.49 8.08 4.45
C ALA A 224 -3.73 8.58 3.20
N ILE A 225 -2.48 8.15 3.03
CA ILE A 225 -1.61 8.49 1.89
C ILE A 225 -2.09 7.75 0.64
N ASP A 226 -1.98 8.38 -0.54
CA ASP A 226 -2.31 7.79 -1.84
C ASP A 226 -1.09 7.34 -2.65
N ASN A 227 0.08 7.91 -2.39
CA ASN A 227 1.36 7.47 -2.95
C ASN A 227 1.83 6.14 -2.34
N ILE A 228 2.14 5.17 -3.21
CA ILE A 228 2.51 3.81 -2.79
C ILE A 228 3.84 3.76 -2.05
N GLU A 229 4.86 4.51 -2.50
CA GLU A 229 6.21 4.46 -1.92
C GLU A 229 6.19 5.02 -0.50
N THR A 230 5.66 6.24 -0.35
CA THR A 230 5.51 6.89 0.95
C THR A 230 4.63 6.09 1.91
N LYS A 231 3.55 5.48 1.41
CA LYS A 231 2.69 4.59 2.20
C LYS A 231 3.47 3.39 2.74
N VAL A 232 4.26 2.73 1.90
CA VAL A 232 5.05 1.56 2.32
C VAL A 232 6.10 1.95 3.35
N GLU A 233 6.76 3.11 3.18
CA GLU A 233 7.72 3.64 4.15
C GLU A 233 7.08 3.89 5.52
N LEU A 234 5.91 4.53 5.55
CA LEU A 234 5.15 4.77 6.77
C LEU A 234 4.78 3.46 7.47
N LEU A 235 4.19 2.52 6.73
CA LEU A 235 3.72 1.25 7.28
C LEU A 235 4.86 0.38 7.77
N LYS A 236 5.98 0.35 7.03
CA LYS A 236 7.20 -0.32 7.47
C LYS A 236 7.71 0.29 8.76
N TYR A 237 7.84 1.62 8.83
CA TYR A 237 8.34 2.29 10.02
C TYR A 237 7.48 1.97 11.24
N CYS A 238 6.16 2.05 11.11
CA CYS A 238 5.22 1.73 12.18
C CYS A 238 5.34 0.27 12.62
N TYR A 239 5.44 -0.67 11.67
CA TYR A 239 5.60 -2.09 11.94
C TYR A 239 6.90 -2.37 12.71
N ASP A 240 8.03 -1.87 12.24
CA ASP A 240 9.35 -2.10 12.83
C ASP A 240 9.44 -1.52 14.26
N HIS A 241 8.78 -0.38 14.52
CA HIS A 241 8.78 0.30 15.81
C HIS A 241 7.58 -0.06 16.70
N LYS A 242 6.72 -0.98 16.26
CA LYS A 242 5.50 -1.40 16.98
C LYS A 242 4.57 -0.24 17.32
N LEU A 243 4.46 0.73 16.41
CA LEU A 243 3.52 1.84 16.54
C LEU A 243 2.14 1.38 16.03
N PRO A 244 1.05 1.53 16.82
CA PRO A 244 -0.29 1.18 16.37
C PRO A 244 -0.68 1.98 15.13
N VAL A 245 -1.05 1.30 14.05
CA VAL A 245 -1.37 1.94 12.77
C VAL A 245 -2.55 1.26 12.11
N ILE A 246 -3.40 2.05 11.45
CA ILE A 246 -4.39 1.58 10.48
C ILE A 246 -4.19 2.31 9.15
N SER A 247 -4.26 1.58 8.04
CA SER A 247 -4.09 2.15 6.70
C SER A 247 -5.36 2.09 5.86
N ALA A 248 -5.66 3.17 5.16
CA ALA A 248 -6.69 3.19 4.12
C ALA A 248 -6.09 2.81 2.76
N MET A 249 -6.73 1.84 2.10
CA MET A 249 -6.40 1.40 0.74
C MET A 249 -7.16 2.23 -0.31
N GLY A 250 -7.23 1.76 -1.56
CA GLY A 250 -7.82 2.52 -2.66
C GLY A 250 -9.33 2.68 -2.54
N ALA A 251 -9.79 3.90 -2.26
CA ALA A 251 -11.22 4.27 -2.23
C ALA A 251 -11.77 4.78 -3.58
N GLY A 252 -10.90 5.02 -4.58
CA GLY A 252 -11.31 5.47 -5.92
C GLY A 252 -11.86 4.33 -6.78
N CYS A 253 -12.66 4.65 -7.80
CA CYS A 253 -13.36 3.68 -8.66
C CYS A 253 -14.27 2.69 -7.91
N LYS A 254 -14.74 3.05 -6.71
CA LYS A 254 -15.66 2.26 -5.89
C LYS A 254 -16.99 2.97 -5.75
N SER A 255 -18.06 2.22 -5.54
CA SER A 255 -19.39 2.79 -5.30
C SER A 255 -20.26 2.02 -4.30
N ASP A 256 -19.86 0.82 -3.88
CA ASP A 256 -20.63 0.01 -2.93
C ASP A 256 -20.04 0.10 -1.51
N PRO A 257 -20.65 0.91 -0.61
CA PRO A 257 -20.16 1.04 0.76
C PRO A 257 -20.33 -0.22 1.60
N THR A 258 -21.21 -1.14 1.20
CA THR A 258 -21.45 -2.40 1.93
C THR A 258 -20.29 -3.40 1.78
N ARG A 259 -19.34 -3.10 0.89
CA ARG A 259 -18.16 -3.92 0.60
C ARG A 259 -16.91 -3.45 1.32
N ILE A 260 -17.00 -2.38 2.11
CA ILE A 260 -15.90 -1.86 2.93
C ILE A 260 -15.72 -2.78 4.14
N ILE A 261 -14.49 -3.23 4.36
CA ILE A 261 -14.12 -4.15 5.43
C ILE A 261 -12.82 -3.66 6.05
N VAL A 262 -12.67 -3.89 7.36
CA VAL A 262 -11.38 -3.77 8.05
C VAL A 262 -10.79 -5.17 8.21
N GLY A 263 -9.58 -5.37 7.74
CA GLY A 263 -8.88 -6.66 7.83
C GLY A 263 -7.38 -6.49 7.72
N ASP A 264 -6.63 -7.57 7.84
CA ASP A 264 -5.18 -7.53 7.71
C ASP A 264 -4.74 -7.19 6.27
N ILE A 265 -3.61 -6.49 6.11
CA ILE A 265 -3.03 -6.17 4.81
C ILE A 265 -2.83 -7.44 3.95
N GLY A 266 -2.47 -8.57 4.55
CA GLY A 266 -2.31 -9.86 3.89
C GLY A 266 -3.61 -10.41 3.30
N ALA A 267 -4.77 -10.04 3.87
CA ALA A 267 -6.10 -10.45 3.40
C ALA A 267 -6.78 -9.42 2.48
N SER A 268 -6.15 -8.26 2.26
CA SER A 268 -6.68 -7.20 1.41
C SER A 268 -6.71 -7.62 -0.07
N LYS A 269 -7.77 -7.26 -0.80
CA LYS A 269 -7.98 -7.68 -2.19
C LYS A 269 -8.74 -6.64 -3.01
N ASP A 270 -8.75 -6.86 -4.32
CA ASP A 270 -9.63 -6.17 -5.26
C ASP A 270 -9.44 -4.64 -5.37
N ASP A 271 -8.28 -4.10 -4.99
CA ASP A 271 -7.86 -2.73 -5.36
C ASP A 271 -6.35 -2.62 -5.66
N GLY A 272 -6.00 -1.70 -6.58
CA GLY A 272 -4.64 -1.57 -7.09
C GLY A 272 -3.65 -1.01 -6.06
N LEU A 273 -4.11 -0.16 -5.14
CA LEU A 273 -3.28 0.42 -4.09
C LEU A 273 -2.92 -0.63 -3.04
N SER A 274 -3.91 -1.40 -2.56
CA SER A 274 -3.73 -2.56 -1.67
C SER A 274 -2.75 -3.55 -2.27
N ARG A 275 -2.97 -3.99 -3.52
CA ARG A 275 -2.10 -4.99 -4.15
C ARG A 275 -0.65 -4.51 -4.26
N ALA A 276 -0.45 -3.25 -4.67
CA ALA A 276 0.89 -2.68 -4.81
C ALA A 276 1.59 -2.47 -3.47
N THR A 277 0.85 -2.05 -2.45
CA THR A 277 1.33 -1.85 -1.07
C THR A 277 1.70 -3.19 -0.43
N ARG A 278 0.77 -4.15 -0.44
CA ARG A 278 0.99 -5.51 0.07
C ARG A 278 2.19 -6.18 -0.58
N ARG A 279 2.32 -6.10 -1.92
CA ARG A 279 3.46 -6.69 -2.64
C ARG A 279 4.79 -6.08 -2.18
N ARG A 280 4.86 -4.76 -2.01
CA ARG A 280 6.09 -4.07 -1.56
C ARG A 280 6.42 -4.36 -0.10
N LEU A 281 5.42 -4.37 0.79
CA LEU A 281 5.59 -4.78 2.19
C LEU A 281 6.07 -6.22 2.31
N LYS A 282 5.53 -7.13 1.49
CA LYS A 282 5.97 -8.53 1.43
C LYS A 282 7.43 -8.66 1.00
N LEU A 283 7.89 -7.85 0.04
CA LEU A 283 9.32 -7.79 -0.33
C LEU A 283 10.21 -7.31 0.81
N GLN A 284 9.64 -6.63 1.81
CA GLN A 284 10.33 -6.17 3.01
C GLN A 284 10.10 -7.11 4.22
N GLY A 285 9.53 -8.30 4.00
CA GLY A 285 9.28 -9.30 5.06
C GLY A 285 8.00 -9.10 5.86
N ILE A 286 7.14 -8.14 5.47
CA ILE A 286 5.89 -7.83 6.17
C ILE A 286 4.72 -8.44 5.41
N THR A 287 4.15 -9.53 5.94
CA THR A 287 3.05 -10.28 5.30
C THR A 287 1.72 -10.12 6.02
N SER A 288 1.73 -9.75 7.30
CA SER A 288 0.57 -9.54 8.15
C SER A 288 0.91 -8.63 9.34
N GLY A 289 -0.08 -8.32 10.18
CA GLY A 289 0.05 -7.50 11.38
C GLY A 289 -0.28 -6.02 11.18
N ILE A 290 -0.83 -5.64 10.03
CA ILE A 290 -1.22 -4.26 9.73
C ILE A 290 -2.70 -4.24 9.36
N PRO A 291 -3.59 -3.69 10.21
CA PRO A 291 -4.98 -3.54 9.88
C PRO A 291 -5.17 -2.48 8.78
N VAL A 292 -6.03 -2.78 7.82
CA VAL A 292 -6.33 -1.92 6.69
C VAL A 292 -7.82 -1.82 6.41
N VAL A 293 -8.26 -0.64 6.01
CA VAL A 293 -9.60 -0.40 5.44
C VAL A 293 -9.52 -0.57 3.93
N TYR A 294 -10.29 -1.50 3.39
CA TYR A 294 -10.33 -1.77 1.94
C TYR A 294 -11.73 -2.17 1.49
N SER A 295 -11.96 -2.18 0.18
CA SER A 295 -13.23 -2.60 -0.41
C SER A 295 -13.07 -3.87 -1.24
N ALA A 296 -13.86 -4.89 -0.89
CA ALA A 296 -13.98 -6.14 -1.64
C ALA A 296 -14.89 -6.01 -2.89
N GLU A 297 -15.27 -4.79 -3.28
CA GLU A 297 -15.95 -4.51 -4.54
C GLU A 297 -15.02 -4.79 -5.72
N GLN A 298 -15.46 -5.60 -6.67
CA GLN A 298 -14.67 -5.91 -7.86
C GLN A 298 -14.84 -4.82 -8.92
N ALA A 299 -13.76 -4.52 -9.63
CA ALA A 299 -13.85 -3.80 -10.90
C ALA A 299 -14.58 -4.68 -11.93
N GLY A 300 -15.30 -4.05 -12.87
CA GLY A 300 -16.06 -4.77 -13.87
C GLY A 300 -16.68 -3.83 -14.90
N GLU A 301 -17.29 -4.41 -15.93
CA GLU A 301 -17.91 -3.66 -17.03
C GLU A 301 -18.93 -2.64 -16.51
N GLY A 302 -18.85 -1.40 -17.01
CA GLY A 302 -19.71 -0.29 -16.59
C GLY A 302 -19.35 0.35 -15.25
N LYS A 303 -18.32 -0.13 -14.53
CA LYS A 303 -17.76 0.55 -13.37
C LYS A 303 -16.78 1.64 -13.80
N ALA A 304 -16.59 2.64 -12.93
CA ALA A 304 -15.62 3.70 -13.18
C ALA A 304 -14.20 3.12 -13.22
N GLU A 305 -13.43 3.51 -14.24
CA GLU A 305 -12.03 3.10 -14.42
C GLU A 305 -11.12 4.33 -14.50
N LEU A 306 -9.81 4.10 -14.55
CA LEU A 306 -8.84 5.18 -14.80
C LEU A 306 -9.18 5.89 -16.11
N LEU A 307 -9.35 7.22 -16.05
CA LEU A 307 -9.66 7.99 -17.24
C LEU A 307 -8.48 7.94 -18.21
N PRO A 308 -8.74 7.87 -19.53
CA PRO A 308 -7.70 8.02 -20.53
C PRO A 308 -7.07 9.43 -20.40
N LEU A 309 -5.78 9.53 -20.71
CA LEU A 309 -5.14 10.84 -20.83
C LEU A 309 -5.71 11.54 -22.08
N PRO A 310 -5.95 12.86 -22.03
CA PRO A 310 -6.23 13.64 -23.23
C PRO A 310 -5.11 13.44 -24.27
N ASP A 311 -5.46 13.34 -25.55
CA ASP A 311 -4.49 13.10 -26.64
C ASP A 311 -3.37 14.16 -26.69
N GLU A 312 -3.67 15.38 -26.24
CA GLU A 312 -2.72 16.50 -26.16
C GLU A 312 -1.62 16.29 -25.11
N GLU A 313 -1.89 15.56 -24.03
CA GLU A 313 -0.88 15.22 -23.01
C GLU A 313 0.00 14.06 -23.45
N PHE A 314 -0.53 13.12 -24.22
CA PHE A 314 0.25 12.03 -24.84
C PHE A 314 1.38 12.56 -25.74
N GLN A 315 1.18 13.72 -26.36
CA GLN A 315 2.18 14.35 -27.24
C GLN A 315 3.32 15.05 -26.50
N LYS A 316 3.16 15.34 -25.20
CA LYS A 316 4.14 16.11 -24.40
C LYS A 316 5.27 15.27 -23.79
N GLY A 317 5.24 13.94 -23.92
CA GLY A 317 6.34 13.06 -23.52
C GLY A 317 5.88 11.78 -22.80
N SER A 318 6.84 11.02 -22.26
CA SER A 318 6.60 9.81 -21.47
C SER A 318 5.70 10.13 -20.27
N VAL A 319 4.69 9.29 -20.02
CA VAL A 319 3.65 9.48 -18.99
C VAL A 319 4.20 9.73 -17.57
N GLY A 320 5.45 9.38 -17.26
CA GLY A 320 6.09 9.68 -15.98
C GLY A 320 6.58 11.12 -15.83
N ASP A 321 6.82 11.82 -16.93
CA ASP A 321 7.46 13.15 -16.98
C ASP A 321 6.44 14.31 -16.98
N LEU A 322 5.14 13.98 -17.05
CA LEU A 322 4.03 14.95 -17.11
C LEU A 322 3.42 15.25 -15.73
N GLY A 323 3.87 14.56 -14.68
CA GLY A 323 3.46 14.84 -13.31
C GLY A 323 4.15 16.09 -12.76
N ALA A 324 3.44 16.88 -11.94
CA ALA A 324 4.05 18.00 -11.20
C ALA A 324 5.20 17.55 -10.28
N MET A 325 5.25 16.26 -9.94
CA MET A 325 6.36 15.60 -9.26
C MET A 325 6.64 14.23 -9.89
N PRO A 326 7.90 13.73 -9.79
CA PRO A 326 8.23 12.35 -10.17
C PRO A 326 7.34 11.35 -9.44
N ASN A 327 6.90 10.29 -10.14
CA ASN A 327 6.05 9.20 -9.63
C ASN A 327 4.61 9.58 -9.22
N PHE A 328 4.13 10.79 -9.52
CA PHE A 328 2.71 11.15 -9.31
C PHE A 328 1.83 10.64 -10.46
N ARG A 329 0.58 10.23 -10.16
CA ARG A 329 -0.32 9.69 -11.20
C ARG A 329 -0.76 10.81 -12.14
N VAL A 330 -0.37 10.69 -13.40
CA VAL A 330 -0.83 11.59 -14.49
C VAL A 330 -2.27 11.27 -14.92
N ARG A 331 -2.72 10.02 -14.74
CA ARG A 331 -4.12 9.63 -15.02
C ARG A 331 -5.04 9.93 -13.85
N ILE A 332 -6.13 10.64 -14.13
CA ILE A 332 -7.18 10.95 -13.15
C ILE A 332 -7.94 9.66 -12.81
N LEU A 333 -7.92 9.29 -11.53
CA LEU A 333 -8.77 8.23 -11.00
C LEU A 333 -10.11 8.85 -10.58
N PRO A 334 -11.27 8.44 -11.16
CA PRO A 334 -12.57 8.90 -10.70
C PRO A 334 -12.81 8.55 -9.24
N VAL A 335 -13.28 9.52 -8.46
CA VAL A 335 -13.58 9.35 -7.04
C VAL A 335 -14.98 9.86 -6.74
N LEU A 336 -15.84 8.96 -6.28
CA LEU A 336 -17.13 9.31 -5.70
C LEU A 336 -16.91 9.65 -4.21
N GLY A 337 -17.15 10.89 -3.80
CA GLY A 337 -16.77 11.41 -2.48
C GLY A 337 -17.32 10.62 -1.28
N THR A 338 -18.43 9.90 -1.46
CA THR A 338 -19.00 9.03 -0.42
C THR A 338 -18.05 7.90 -0.01
N MET A 339 -17.27 7.36 -0.94
CA MET A 339 -16.38 6.22 -0.65
C MET A 339 -15.18 6.61 0.21
N PRO A 340 -14.36 7.62 -0.13
CA PRO A 340 -13.31 8.12 0.76
C PRO A 340 -13.84 8.53 2.14
N ALA A 341 -15.02 9.16 2.19
CA ALA A 341 -15.64 9.55 3.45
C ALA A 341 -15.91 8.35 4.36
N ILE A 342 -16.51 7.28 3.83
CA ILE A 342 -16.80 6.07 4.59
C ILE A 342 -15.51 5.33 4.97
N PHE A 343 -14.49 5.32 4.11
CA PHE A 343 -13.16 4.80 4.48
C PHE A 343 -12.58 5.57 5.68
N GLY A 344 -12.65 6.91 5.65
CA GLY A 344 -12.16 7.76 6.73
C GLY A 344 -12.93 7.56 8.04
N MET A 345 -14.25 7.46 7.97
CA MET A 345 -15.11 7.16 9.12
C MET A 345 -14.85 5.75 9.67
N THR A 346 -14.60 4.77 8.80
CA THR A 346 -14.27 3.40 9.20
C THR A 346 -12.92 3.34 9.94
N ALA A 347 -11.91 4.04 9.42
CA ALA A 347 -10.61 4.17 10.07
C ALA A 347 -10.72 4.88 11.43
N ALA A 348 -11.48 5.99 11.50
CA ALA A 348 -11.72 6.68 12.76
C ALA A 348 -12.44 5.78 13.78
N ASN A 349 -13.46 5.03 13.37
CA ASN A 349 -14.15 4.09 14.23
C ASN A 349 -13.19 3.03 14.78
N HIS A 350 -12.31 2.46 13.94
CA HIS A 350 -11.29 1.52 14.41
C HIS A 350 -10.39 2.12 15.49
N VAL A 351 -9.90 3.35 15.29
CA VAL A 351 -9.05 4.08 16.23
C VAL A 351 -9.79 4.33 17.55
N ILE A 352 -11.01 4.85 17.47
CA ILE A 352 -11.84 5.19 18.64
C ILE A 352 -12.08 3.95 19.51
N LEU A 353 -12.53 2.85 18.91
CA LEU A 353 -12.81 1.61 19.63
C LEU A 353 -11.51 1.00 20.22
N SER A 354 -10.40 1.05 19.47
CA SER A 354 -9.12 0.53 19.94
C SER A 354 -8.60 1.29 21.17
N ILE A 355 -8.66 2.62 21.14
CA ILE A 355 -8.21 3.48 22.24
C ILE A 355 -9.12 3.34 23.47
N ALA A 356 -10.44 3.33 23.26
CA ALA A 356 -11.41 3.17 24.35
C ALA A 356 -11.34 1.76 24.99
N GLY A 357 -10.78 0.77 24.28
CA GLY A 357 -10.79 -0.63 24.69
C GLY A 357 -12.16 -1.29 24.48
N TYR A 358 -12.94 -0.80 23.51
CA TYR A 358 -14.23 -1.38 23.14
C TYR A 358 -14.00 -2.60 22.23
N PRO A 359 -14.77 -3.70 22.38
CA PRO A 359 -14.61 -4.90 21.55
C PRO A 359 -14.74 -4.61 20.05
N ILE A 360 -13.80 -5.14 19.26
CA ILE A 360 -13.79 -4.99 17.80
C ILE A 360 -13.96 -6.36 17.16
N ASP A 361 -15.15 -6.61 16.63
CA ASP A 361 -15.50 -7.84 15.92
C ASP A 361 -15.81 -7.53 14.46
N TYR A 362 -14.76 -7.38 13.63
CA TYR A 362 -14.96 -7.22 12.20
C TYR A 362 -15.29 -8.54 11.52
N VAL A 363 -16.11 -8.46 10.48
CA VAL A 363 -16.40 -9.61 9.61
C VAL A 363 -15.09 -10.04 8.95
N PRO A 364 -14.62 -11.29 9.19
CA PRO A 364 -13.44 -11.80 8.51
C PRO A 364 -13.68 -11.71 7.00
N ALA A 365 -12.64 -11.34 6.25
CA ALA A 365 -12.69 -11.16 4.81
C ALA A 365 -12.93 -12.50 4.07
N LYS A 366 -14.15 -13.07 4.17
CA LYS A 366 -14.52 -14.43 3.77
C LYS A 366 -13.45 -15.46 4.15
N GLY A 367 -13.64 -16.11 5.30
CA GLY A 367 -12.81 -17.22 5.80
C GLY A 367 -12.62 -18.35 4.80
N ARG A 368 -11.64 -18.19 3.91
CA ARG A 368 -11.07 -19.24 3.06
C ARG A 368 -10.01 -20.03 3.83
N GLU A 369 -9.79 -19.74 5.12
CA GLU A 369 -8.93 -20.55 5.99
C GLU A 369 -9.30 -22.03 5.91
N LYS A 370 -10.58 -22.40 6.04
CA LYS A 370 -11.02 -23.79 5.84
C LYS A 370 -10.70 -24.35 4.45
N MET A 371 -10.74 -23.52 3.42
CA MET A 371 -10.33 -23.91 2.07
C MET A 371 -8.81 -24.13 2.01
N TYR A 372 -8.01 -23.23 2.57
CA TYR A 372 -6.55 -23.34 2.63
C TYR A 372 -6.09 -24.50 3.49
N GLU A 373 -6.73 -24.73 4.64
CA GLU A 373 -6.55 -25.92 5.48
C GLU A 373 -6.84 -27.19 4.68
N GLY A 374 -7.93 -27.19 3.90
CA GLY A 374 -8.27 -28.29 3.01
C GLY A 374 -7.22 -28.53 1.91
N ILE A 375 -6.68 -27.47 1.31
CA ILE A 375 -5.61 -27.56 0.31
C ILE A 375 -4.31 -28.04 0.97
N LEU A 376 -3.94 -27.50 2.14
CA LEU A 376 -2.76 -27.91 2.89
C LEU A 376 -2.82 -29.39 3.28
N ALA A 377 -3.98 -29.85 3.77
CA ALA A 377 -4.22 -31.25 4.09
C ALA A 377 -4.11 -32.14 2.84
N TYR A 378 -4.56 -31.66 1.68
CA TYR A 378 -4.38 -32.38 0.41
C TYR A 378 -2.90 -32.49 0.03
N VAL A 379 -2.13 -31.40 0.12
CA VAL A 379 -0.68 -31.41 -0.15
C VAL A 379 0.02 -32.40 0.78
N GLN A 380 -0.29 -32.38 2.08
CA GLN A 380 0.29 -33.30 3.06
C GLN A 380 -0.03 -34.76 2.74
N GLY A 381 -1.29 -35.06 2.38
CA GLY A 381 -1.68 -36.40 1.95
C GLY A 381 -1.04 -36.83 0.63
N SER A 382 -0.85 -35.92 -0.32
CA SER A 382 -0.15 -36.20 -1.59
C SER A 382 1.33 -36.50 -1.37
N GLU A 383 2.01 -35.69 -0.54
CA GLU A 383 3.42 -35.90 -0.18
C GLU A 383 3.63 -37.21 0.58
N GLU A 384 2.70 -37.59 1.47
CA GLU A 384 2.80 -38.86 2.20
C GLU A 384 2.64 -40.07 1.26
N LYS A 385 1.71 -40.01 0.30
CA LYS A 385 1.59 -41.06 -0.73
C LYS A 385 2.83 -41.14 -1.60
N LEU A 386 3.37 -40.00 -2.01
CA LEU A 386 4.58 -39.92 -2.83
C LEU A 386 5.78 -40.50 -2.08
N ALA A 387 5.94 -40.16 -0.80
CA ALA A 387 6.96 -40.72 0.07
C ALA A 387 6.86 -42.26 0.19
N ARG A 388 5.66 -42.82 0.31
CA ARG A 388 5.44 -44.27 0.39
C ARG A 388 5.83 -45.03 -0.88
N LEU A 389 5.93 -44.37 -2.03
CA LEU A 389 6.47 -44.99 -3.25
C LEU A 389 7.98 -45.27 -3.13
N PHE A 390 8.70 -44.50 -2.31
CA PHE A 390 10.14 -44.70 -2.04
C PHE A 390 10.37 -45.49 -0.75
N GLU A 391 9.61 -45.18 0.32
CA GLU A 391 9.69 -45.82 1.64
C GLU A 391 8.29 -46.28 2.11
N PRO A 392 7.89 -47.54 1.86
CA PRO A 392 6.53 -48.05 2.08
C PRO A 392 5.96 -47.90 3.51
N GLY A 393 6.82 -47.73 4.52
CA GLY A 393 6.46 -47.56 5.93
C GLY A 393 6.36 -46.11 6.41
N THR A 394 6.37 -45.11 5.52
CA THR A 394 6.34 -43.71 5.93
C THR A 394 4.98 -43.30 6.51
N VAL A 395 5.00 -42.80 7.75
CA VAL A 395 3.86 -42.27 8.50
C VAL A 395 4.29 -40.98 9.21
N GLY A 396 3.35 -40.05 9.41
CA GLY A 396 3.58 -38.84 10.21
C GLY A 396 4.43 -37.77 9.52
N LEU A 397 4.42 -37.77 8.18
CA LEU A 397 5.14 -36.78 7.37
C LEU A 397 4.53 -35.39 7.56
N LYS A 398 5.33 -34.43 8.01
CA LYS A 398 4.94 -33.00 8.01
C LYS A 398 5.37 -32.33 6.72
N THR A 399 4.67 -31.27 6.34
CA THR A 399 5.08 -30.37 5.26
C THR A 399 5.67 -29.10 5.86
N PRO A 400 6.68 -28.50 5.23
CA PRO A 400 7.25 -27.24 5.71
C PRO A 400 6.36 -26.03 5.38
N LEU A 401 5.18 -26.22 4.77
CA LEU A 401 4.32 -25.18 4.22
C LEU A 401 3.35 -24.61 5.27
N THR A 402 3.14 -23.29 5.22
CA THR A 402 2.20 -22.56 6.10
C THR A 402 0.87 -22.30 5.40
N LEU A 403 -0.18 -21.92 6.14
CA LEU A 403 -1.44 -21.47 5.51
C LEU A 403 -1.26 -20.24 4.61
N GLY A 404 -0.33 -19.34 4.97
CA GLY A 404 0.02 -18.17 4.15
C GLY A 404 0.65 -18.57 2.81
N ASP A 405 1.48 -19.62 2.80
CA ASP A 405 2.06 -20.18 1.56
C ASP A 405 0.98 -20.71 0.63
N ILE A 406 -0.01 -21.41 1.18
CA ILE A 406 -1.14 -21.97 0.43
C ILE A 406 -2.02 -20.85 -0.13
N ALA A 407 -2.35 -19.85 0.68
CA ALA A 407 -3.10 -18.68 0.25
C ALA A 407 -2.36 -17.94 -0.87
N PHE A 408 -1.05 -17.76 -0.73
CA PHE A 408 -0.21 -17.14 -1.74
C PHE A 408 -0.25 -17.87 -3.08
N LEU A 409 0.02 -19.18 -3.08
CA LEU A 409 0.02 -19.97 -4.31
C LEU A 409 -1.37 -19.98 -4.95
N ALA A 410 -2.40 -20.31 -4.18
CA ALA A 410 -3.75 -20.44 -4.71
C ALA A 410 -4.30 -19.11 -5.25
N GLU A 411 -4.14 -17.99 -4.51
CA GLU A 411 -4.78 -16.72 -4.86
C GLU A 411 -3.87 -15.76 -5.62
N GLU A 412 -2.62 -15.58 -5.20
CA GLU A 412 -1.74 -14.58 -5.81
C GLU A 412 -1.07 -15.13 -7.06
N LEU A 413 -0.54 -16.36 -7.01
CA LEU A 413 0.21 -16.93 -8.13
C LEU A 413 -0.74 -17.49 -9.22
N TYR A 414 -1.76 -18.24 -8.79
CA TYR A 414 -2.70 -18.95 -9.67
C TYR A 414 -4.10 -18.31 -9.78
N HIS A 415 -4.34 -17.17 -9.11
CA HIS A 415 -5.57 -16.38 -9.26
C HIS A 415 -6.87 -17.16 -8.97
N ALA A 416 -6.82 -18.09 -8.01
CA ALA A 416 -7.90 -18.97 -7.62
C ALA A 416 -8.51 -19.75 -8.80
N ARG A 417 -7.63 -20.26 -9.69
CA ARG A 417 -8.00 -21.06 -10.86
C ARG A 417 -7.01 -22.21 -11.06
N SER A 418 -7.48 -23.29 -11.67
CA SER A 418 -6.61 -24.35 -12.18
C SER A 418 -5.71 -23.80 -13.29
N ILE A 419 -4.42 -24.14 -13.24
CA ILE A 419 -3.46 -23.80 -14.30
C ILE A 419 -3.67 -24.63 -15.57
N ILE A 420 -4.46 -25.72 -15.50
CA ILE A 420 -4.76 -26.59 -16.64
C ILE A 420 -6.03 -26.10 -17.34
N THR A 421 -7.15 -26.02 -16.62
CA THR A 421 -8.48 -25.76 -17.19
C THR A 421 -9.02 -24.36 -16.92
N GLY A 422 -8.44 -23.59 -16.00
CA GLY A 422 -8.97 -22.28 -15.58
C GLY A 422 -10.21 -22.34 -14.67
N ILE A 423 -10.68 -23.54 -14.33
CA ILE A 423 -11.84 -23.77 -13.46
C ILE A 423 -11.51 -23.29 -12.03
N PRO A 424 -12.39 -22.53 -11.35
CA PRO A 424 -12.11 -21.94 -10.03
C PRO A 424 -12.63 -22.76 -8.84
N THR A 425 -13.18 -23.96 -9.06
CA THR A 425 -13.80 -24.78 -8.01
C THR A 425 -13.00 -26.03 -7.71
N ARG A 426 -13.09 -26.50 -6.46
CA ARG A 426 -12.41 -27.72 -5.96
C ARG A 426 -10.90 -27.72 -6.23
N LEU A 427 -10.25 -26.58 -6.00
CA LEU A 427 -8.83 -26.39 -6.22
C LEU A 427 -8.00 -27.11 -5.16
N VAL A 428 -6.86 -27.65 -5.58
CA VAL A 428 -5.82 -28.26 -4.76
C VAL A 428 -4.44 -27.90 -5.30
N LEU A 429 -3.41 -28.03 -4.46
CA LEU A 429 -2.01 -27.92 -4.86
C LEU A 429 -1.40 -29.32 -4.88
N ILE A 430 -0.59 -29.60 -5.90
CA ILE A 430 0.13 -30.87 -6.06
C ILE A 430 1.50 -30.60 -6.68
N ARG A 431 2.49 -31.47 -6.43
CA ARG A 431 3.78 -31.38 -7.13
C ARG A 431 3.57 -31.48 -8.64
N TRP A 432 4.33 -30.70 -9.39
CA TRP A 432 4.33 -30.78 -10.85
C TRP A 432 5.19 -31.93 -11.39
N ARG A 433 6.27 -32.26 -10.68
CA ARG A 433 7.22 -33.31 -11.07
C ARG A 433 7.35 -34.34 -9.97
N LYS A 434 7.49 -35.61 -10.38
CA LYS A 434 7.92 -36.68 -9.49
C LYS A 434 9.39 -36.45 -9.13
N PRO A 435 9.77 -36.42 -7.84
CA PRO A 435 11.18 -36.34 -7.43
C PRO A 435 11.91 -37.63 -7.79
N GLU A 436 13.21 -37.54 -8.09
CA GLU A 436 14.04 -38.70 -8.45
C GLU A 436 14.46 -39.52 -7.21
N THR A 437 14.57 -38.87 -6.06
CA THR A 437 15.00 -39.45 -4.78
C THR A 437 13.97 -39.16 -3.69
N THR A 438 14.14 -39.80 -2.52
CA THR A 438 13.26 -39.58 -1.37
C THR A 438 13.17 -38.09 -1.04
N SER A 439 11.97 -37.52 -1.18
CA SER A 439 11.69 -36.11 -0.93
C SER A 439 11.40 -35.84 0.56
N MET A 440 12.28 -36.33 1.45
CA MET A 440 12.10 -36.25 2.90
C MET A 440 13.40 -35.98 3.64
N ASN A 441 13.31 -35.12 4.66
CA ASN A 441 14.33 -34.91 5.66
C ASN A 441 13.89 -35.54 6.99
N VAL A 442 14.85 -36.12 7.70
CA VAL A 442 14.67 -36.67 9.05
C VAL A 442 15.41 -35.77 10.02
N ILE A 443 14.71 -35.28 11.04
CA ILE A 443 15.25 -34.38 12.06
C ILE A 443 15.08 -35.05 13.44
N GLY A 444 16.13 -35.09 14.25
CA GLY A 444 16.14 -35.69 15.59
C GLY A 444 16.79 -37.07 15.65
N GLU A 445 16.90 -37.61 16.86
CA GLU A 445 17.51 -38.92 17.15
C GLU A 445 16.63 -39.74 18.12
N GLY A 446 16.75 -41.06 18.09
CA GLY A 446 16.05 -41.94 19.04
C GLY A 446 14.52 -41.92 18.90
N THR A 447 13.81 -41.57 19.98
CA THR A 447 12.34 -41.51 20.00
C THR A 447 11.77 -40.19 19.46
N ASP A 448 12.59 -39.16 19.31
CA ASP A 448 12.16 -37.80 18.93
C ASP A 448 12.37 -37.52 17.43
N ILE A 449 12.18 -38.53 16.59
CA ILE A 449 12.38 -38.44 15.14
C ILE A 449 11.14 -37.79 14.47
N GLN A 450 11.34 -36.66 13.79
CA GLN A 450 10.35 -36.03 12.93
C GLN A 450 10.74 -36.14 11.46
N LYS A 451 9.85 -36.73 10.66
CA LYS A 451 9.95 -36.79 9.20
C LYS A 451 9.26 -35.56 8.58
N SER A 452 9.94 -34.85 7.69
CA SER A 452 9.39 -33.69 6.97
C SER A 452 9.63 -33.80 5.48
N SER A 453 8.64 -33.46 4.65
CA SER A 453 8.80 -33.36 3.20
C SER A 453 9.77 -32.23 2.85
N THR A 454 10.49 -32.38 1.74
CA THR A 454 11.34 -31.33 1.13
C THR A 454 10.58 -30.43 0.16
N VAL A 455 9.24 -30.51 0.11
CA VAL A 455 8.41 -29.74 -0.83
C VAL A 455 8.62 -28.24 -0.70
N ARG A 456 8.78 -27.61 -1.86
CA ARG A 456 9.01 -26.18 -2.03
C ARG A 456 7.83 -25.53 -2.74
N LEU A 457 7.72 -24.21 -2.60
CA LEU A 457 6.67 -23.44 -3.29
C LEU A 457 6.78 -23.62 -4.81
N ARG A 458 8.03 -23.67 -5.31
CA ARG A 458 8.34 -23.88 -6.73
C ARG A 458 8.00 -25.25 -7.27
N ASP A 459 7.61 -26.19 -6.42
CA ASP A 459 7.28 -27.55 -6.83
C ASP A 459 5.78 -27.69 -7.11
N LEU A 460 4.95 -26.78 -6.60
CA LEU A 460 3.50 -26.94 -6.51
C LEU A 460 2.75 -26.18 -7.61
N VAL A 461 1.76 -26.85 -8.18
CA VAL A 461 0.82 -26.29 -9.17
C VAL A 461 -0.62 -26.37 -8.67
N CYS A 462 -1.41 -25.36 -9.03
CA CYS A 462 -2.85 -25.32 -8.71
C CYS A 462 -3.67 -26.02 -9.78
N MET A 463 -4.43 -27.03 -9.38
CA MET A 463 -5.29 -27.85 -10.27
C MET A 463 -6.66 -28.06 -9.62
N THR A 464 -7.65 -28.50 -10.41
CA THR A 464 -8.85 -29.09 -9.81
C THR A 464 -8.50 -30.43 -9.16
N LYS A 465 -9.27 -30.87 -8.16
CA LYS A 465 -9.04 -32.15 -7.48
C LYS A 465 -9.03 -33.34 -8.45
N GLU A 466 -9.86 -33.31 -9.47
CA GLU A 466 -9.95 -34.33 -10.53
C GLU A 466 -8.69 -34.34 -11.39
N GLU A 467 -8.20 -33.17 -11.81
CA GLU A 467 -6.93 -33.02 -12.55
C GLU A 467 -5.74 -33.52 -11.72
N ALA A 468 -5.65 -33.10 -10.46
CA ALA A 468 -4.57 -33.52 -9.57
C ALA A 468 -4.57 -35.03 -9.33
N THR A 469 -5.75 -35.65 -9.21
CA THR A 469 -5.87 -37.12 -9.09
C THR A 469 -5.37 -37.84 -10.33
N ARG A 470 -5.66 -37.30 -11.53
CA ARG A 470 -5.15 -37.82 -12.80
C ARG A 470 -3.64 -37.64 -12.90
N HIS A 471 -3.14 -36.46 -12.55
CA HIS A 471 -1.71 -36.15 -12.53
C HIS A 471 -0.94 -37.09 -11.58
N GLU A 472 -1.45 -37.31 -10.36
CA GLU A 472 -0.89 -38.27 -9.40
C GLU A 472 -0.83 -39.69 -10.01
N GLY A 473 -1.87 -40.11 -10.74
CA GLY A 473 -1.92 -41.42 -11.38
C GLY A 473 -0.90 -41.59 -12.51
N GLU A 474 -0.88 -40.67 -13.47
CA GLU A 474 -0.07 -40.80 -14.68
C GLU A 474 1.41 -40.47 -14.41
N ILE A 475 1.69 -39.38 -13.71
CA ILE A 475 3.07 -38.90 -13.52
C ILE A 475 3.74 -39.60 -12.34
N PHE A 476 3.06 -39.75 -11.18
CA PHE A 476 3.73 -40.29 -9.99
C PHE A 476 3.73 -41.83 -9.97
N LYS A 477 2.58 -42.45 -10.28
CA LYS A 477 2.42 -43.91 -10.22
C LYS A 477 2.86 -44.60 -11.51
N ALA A 478 2.36 -44.15 -12.67
CA ALA A 478 2.73 -44.75 -13.96
C ALA A 478 4.10 -44.27 -14.49
N GLY A 479 4.62 -43.15 -13.99
CA GLY A 479 5.95 -42.65 -14.34
C GLY A 479 6.04 -42.06 -15.76
N LYS A 480 4.92 -41.61 -16.32
CA LYS A 480 4.90 -40.94 -17.64
C LYS A 480 5.64 -39.61 -17.59
N ALA A 481 6.25 -39.24 -18.71
CA ALA A 481 6.81 -37.92 -18.88
C ALA A 481 5.69 -36.86 -19.01
N LEU A 482 6.01 -35.59 -18.71
CA LEU A 482 5.02 -34.52 -18.71
C LEU A 482 4.45 -34.23 -20.11
N ASP A 483 5.27 -34.36 -21.14
CA ASP A 483 4.92 -34.18 -22.55
C ASP A 483 4.05 -35.30 -23.12
N GLU A 484 3.97 -36.45 -22.44
CA GLU A 484 2.99 -37.51 -22.75
C GLU A 484 1.58 -37.15 -22.26
N MET A 485 1.46 -36.25 -21.27
CA MET A 485 0.19 -35.90 -20.64
C MET A 485 -0.31 -34.50 -21.00
N TYR A 486 0.59 -33.55 -21.20
CA TYR A 486 0.27 -32.14 -21.41
C TYR A 486 0.91 -31.62 -22.70
N ASP A 487 0.20 -30.72 -23.38
CA ASP A 487 0.74 -30.02 -24.55
C ASP A 487 1.86 -29.03 -24.15
N ALA A 488 2.69 -28.66 -25.13
CA ALA A 488 3.85 -27.79 -24.93
C ALA A 488 3.47 -26.39 -24.41
N GLU A 489 2.31 -25.85 -24.77
CA GLU A 489 1.85 -24.54 -24.30
C GLU A 489 1.50 -24.61 -22.82
N THR A 490 0.78 -25.65 -22.41
CA THR A 490 0.45 -25.91 -21.00
C THR A 490 1.71 -26.07 -20.16
N ILE A 491 2.69 -26.85 -20.63
CA ILE A 491 3.97 -27.03 -19.93
C ILE A 491 4.69 -25.68 -19.79
N ALA A 492 4.84 -24.92 -20.87
CA ALA A 492 5.50 -23.61 -20.84
C ALA A 492 4.81 -22.64 -19.86
N ARG A 493 3.47 -22.63 -19.84
CA ARG A 493 2.67 -21.82 -18.91
C ARG A 493 2.91 -22.21 -17.45
N VAL A 494 2.99 -23.51 -17.16
CA VAL A 494 3.28 -24.02 -15.81
C VAL A 494 4.71 -23.65 -15.40
N GLU A 495 5.70 -23.88 -16.25
CA GLU A 495 7.10 -23.56 -15.95
C GLU A 495 7.32 -22.07 -15.68
N ALA A 496 6.65 -21.19 -16.44
CA ALA A 496 6.69 -19.76 -16.19
C ALA A 496 6.18 -19.42 -14.78
N LYS A 497 5.12 -20.09 -14.32
CA LYS A 497 4.57 -19.90 -12.97
C LYS A 497 5.44 -20.49 -11.88
N LEU A 498 6.08 -21.64 -12.09
CA LEU A 498 7.03 -22.21 -11.13
C LEU A 498 8.29 -21.36 -11.02
N ALA A 499 8.77 -20.77 -12.12
CA ALA A 499 9.86 -19.80 -12.11
C ALA A 499 9.47 -18.52 -11.37
N GLU A 500 8.22 -18.07 -11.50
CA GLU A 500 7.67 -16.97 -10.69
C GLU A 500 7.66 -17.36 -9.20
N ALA A 501 7.15 -18.54 -8.84
CA ALA A 501 7.14 -19.06 -7.46
C ALA A 501 8.54 -19.17 -6.85
N ALA A 502 9.53 -19.62 -7.63
CA ALA A 502 10.92 -19.73 -7.21
C ALA A 502 11.54 -18.37 -6.84
N LYS A 503 11.15 -17.28 -7.53
CA LYS A 503 11.54 -15.92 -7.16
C LYS A 503 10.94 -15.47 -5.83
N TYR A 504 9.79 -16.00 -5.42
CA TYR A 504 9.19 -15.66 -4.13
C TYR A 504 9.81 -16.44 -2.98
N GLU A 505 10.25 -17.67 -3.24
CA GLU A 505 10.81 -18.55 -2.22
C GLU A 505 12.11 -18.04 -1.59
N GLN A 506 12.85 -17.15 -2.26
CA GLN A 506 14.04 -16.51 -1.68
C GLN A 506 13.70 -15.51 -0.54
N TYR A 507 12.43 -15.10 -0.43
CA TYR A 507 11.94 -14.15 0.58
C TYR A 507 11.13 -14.83 1.69
N ARG A 508 11.05 -16.17 1.62
CA ARG A 508 10.46 -17.04 2.63
C ARG A 508 11.55 -17.45 3.61
#